data_AF-C6XN73-F1
#
_entry.id   AF-C6XN73-F1
#
_cell.length_a   1.000
_cell.length_b   1.000
_cell.length_c   1.000
_cell.angle_alpha   90.00
_cell.angle_beta   90.00
_cell.angle_gamma   90.00
#
_symmetry.space_group_name_H-M   'P 1'
#
loop_
_entity.id
_entity.type
_entity.pdbx_description
1 polymer ?
#
loop_
_entity_poly.entity_id
_entity_poly.type
_entity_poly.pdbx_seq_one_letter_code
_entity_poly.pdbx_strand_id
1 'polypeptide(L)'
;MSLLVYYDGECPFCNRYVKLLRLKESAGDVSLIDLRESPQQRQELIDQGFNLDLGMVVETDGRRVAGDDAVNMLAMLSTPSTFLNRVNKAVFSSPLLATLLYPLLRAGRWLTLFILGLGQIMPDDDGARARATIFGTLFSLFSFYHFFNYALEYMRFPPQIDMIAIAICAVALFFRPASSRLLFLLMLVSSVSAIVQAPITSNHTMVRNMVLLGYWVSFFYTMIRGLKWSDIFTNFAPAGQGALLVMYVFGIFHKINTGFLNPETSCAVALWRQMPMPLNAIDIPAMHYLAIYGTFIVEGGIILMLFSRKLRHIGIVCGILFHTLLAFSNYAMYISFTTLSIALHCLFLNEESARNIRDSKMMTAFTRRMRDPVYILAAAILVALLFYVGMSRNYTLVTLMALPLIIPFCVNIIRHGSSTKPLLAKGHRVTPLIIGTIVTTLFFLNCTMPYWGLKSAQTINMFSNLRVEGGVNNHLIMKHISAPFGYLDDVVTIEKAQGPQANITTELDQHGMVYYDLLAHLSDNPNLVVTYTRDGKIYENMSAAMLADDIQHTLHPAWFRKWFHFQRVNLKEPITCAY
;
A
#
# COMPACT_ATOMS: atom_id res chain seq x y z
N MET A 1 32.81 -27.84 -35.19
CA MET A 1 32.01 -26.77 -34.55
C MET A 1 31.06 -27.45 -33.59
N SER A 2 31.11 -27.11 -32.31
CA SER A 2 30.18 -27.61 -31.29
C SER A 2 29.39 -26.43 -30.74
N LEU A 3 28.07 -26.51 -30.79
CA LEU A 3 27.17 -25.48 -30.29
C LEU A 3 26.58 -25.97 -28.96
N LEU A 4 26.89 -25.28 -27.86
CA LEU A 4 26.28 -25.57 -26.56
C LEU A 4 25.21 -24.52 -26.26
N VAL A 5 24.02 -24.97 -25.88
CA VAL A 5 22.92 -24.09 -25.45
C VAL A 5 22.58 -24.40 -24.01
N TYR A 6 22.90 -23.47 -23.12
CA TYR A 6 22.56 -23.51 -21.71
C TYR A 6 21.21 -22.84 -21.50
N TYR A 7 20.22 -23.59 -21.01
CA TYR A 7 18.85 -23.12 -20.87
C TYR A 7 18.21 -23.54 -19.55
N ASP A 8 17.09 -22.90 -19.23
CA ASP A 8 16.26 -23.22 -18.08
C ASP A 8 15.20 -24.27 -18.49
N GLY A 9 15.40 -25.54 -18.15
CA GLY A 9 14.48 -26.59 -18.57
C GLY A 9 13.10 -26.57 -17.91
N GLU A 10 12.99 -25.94 -16.74
CA GLU A 10 11.69 -25.70 -16.09
C GLU A 10 10.89 -24.58 -16.79
N CYS A 11 11.56 -23.68 -17.51
CA CYS A 11 10.87 -22.62 -18.24
C CYS A 11 10.14 -23.17 -19.48
N PRO A 12 8.80 -23.07 -19.55
CA PRO A 12 8.04 -23.61 -20.69
C PRO A 12 8.44 -22.99 -22.03
N PHE A 13 8.82 -21.71 -22.04
CA PHE A 13 9.27 -21.02 -23.24
C PHE A 13 10.67 -21.47 -23.66
N CYS A 14 11.64 -21.51 -22.74
CA CYS A 14 13.01 -21.93 -23.08
C CYS A 14 13.03 -23.38 -23.57
N ASN A 15 12.36 -24.29 -22.85
CA ASN A 15 12.29 -25.70 -23.19
C ASN A 15 11.64 -25.93 -24.57
N ARG A 16 10.53 -25.24 -24.86
CA ARG A 16 9.90 -25.32 -26.19
C ARG A 16 10.77 -24.67 -27.27
N TYR A 17 11.40 -23.54 -26.97
CA TYR A 17 12.25 -22.82 -27.92
C TYR A 17 13.39 -23.68 -28.42
N VAL A 18 14.16 -24.31 -27.52
CA VAL A 18 15.29 -25.17 -27.90
C VAL A 18 14.86 -26.44 -28.64
N LYS A 19 13.68 -27.00 -28.34
CA LYS A 19 13.11 -28.17 -29.04
C LYS A 19 12.60 -27.84 -30.45
N LEU A 20 12.08 -26.64 -30.66
CA LEU A 20 11.52 -26.21 -31.94
C LEU A 20 12.60 -25.64 -32.88
N LEU A 21 13.75 -25.25 -32.33
CA LEU A 21 14.86 -24.71 -33.09
C LEU A 21 15.49 -25.79 -33.95
N ARG A 22 15.07 -25.86 -35.22
CA ARG A 22 15.75 -26.66 -36.24
C ARG A 22 16.97 -25.89 -36.72
N LEU A 23 18.10 -26.19 -36.11
CA LEU A 23 19.40 -25.62 -36.50
C LEU A 23 19.85 -26.19 -37.85
N LYS A 24 20.60 -25.40 -38.62
CA LYS A 24 21.19 -25.87 -39.88
C LYS A 24 22.19 -27.00 -39.61
N GLU A 25 22.39 -27.90 -40.56
CA GLU A 25 23.48 -28.90 -40.50
C GLU A 25 24.85 -28.23 -40.33
N SER A 26 25.01 -27.00 -40.84
CA SER A 26 26.21 -26.17 -40.67
C SER A 26 26.46 -25.69 -39.23
N ALA A 27 25.52 -25.87 -38.29
CA ALA A 27 25.69 -25.51 -36.89
C ALA A 27 26.53 -26.54 -36.10
N GLY A 28 26.85 -27.69 -36.70
CA GLY A 28 27.65 -28.75 -36.08
C GLY A 28 26.86 -29.58 -35.07
N ASP A 29 27.58 -30.21 -34.13
CA ASP A 29 26.97 -31.00 -33.05
C ASP A 29 26.38 -30.06 -31.99
N VAL A 30 25.10 -30.26 -31.66
CA VAL A 30 24.33 -29.37 -30.79
C VAL A 30 24.06 -30.08 -29.47
N SER A 31 24.62 -29.57 -28.38
CA SER A 31 24.32 -30.07 -27.04
C SER A 31 23.46 -29.07 -26.27
N LEU A 32 22.30 -29.55 -25.80
CA LEU A 32 21.39 -28.79 -24.96
C LEU A 32 21.70 -29.13 -23.49
N ILE A 33 22.05 -28.13 -22.69
CA ILE A 33 22.42 -28.29 -21.28
C ILE A 33 21.36 -27.61 -20.42
N ASP A 34 20.58 -28.40 -19.69
CA ASP A 34 19.65 -27.86 -18.70
C ASP A 34 20.42 -27.42 -17.45
N LEU A 35 20.38 -26.11 -17.18
CA LEU A 35 21.03 -25.51 -16.02
C LEU A 35 20.44 -25.99 -14.69
N ARG A 36 19.20 -26.51 -14.68
CA ARG A 36 18.55 -27.08 -13.48
C ARG A 36 19.23 -28.36 -12.99
N GLU A 37 19.72 -29.17 -13.91
CA GLU A 37 20.35 -30.48 -13.65
C GLU A 37 21.88 -30.40 -13.65
N SER A 38 22.45 -29.25 -14.03
CA SER A 38 23.88 -29.05 -14.26
C SER A 38 24.50 -28.01 -13.30
N PRO A 39 24.69 -28.33 -12.01
CA PRO A 39 25.12 -27.35 -11.00
C PRO A 39 26.52 -26.81 -11.24
N GLN A 40 27.43 -27.62 -11.77
CA GLN A 40 28.81 -27.20 -12.06
C GLN A 40 28.84 -26.14 -13.17
N GLN A 41 28.20 -26.42 -14.30
CA GLN A 41 28.10 -25.48 -15.43
C GLN A 41 27.34 -24.21 -15.04
N ARG A 42 26.31 -24.34 -14.19
CA ARG A 42 25.60 -23.20 -13.62
C ARG A 42 26.56 -22.29 -12.84
N GLN A 43 27.37 -22.85 -11.95
CA GLN A 43 28.31 -22.07 -11.15
C GLN A 43 29.39 -21.42 -12.03
N GLU A 44 29.94 -22.15 -13.00
CA GLU A 44 30.94 -21.62 -13.95
C GLU A 44 30.42 -20.40 -14.71
N LEU A 45 29.16 -20.43 -15.18
CA LEU A 45 28.55 -19.30 -15.88
C LEU A 45 28.30 -18.11 -14.96
N ILE A 46 27.88 -18.36 -13.72
CA ILE A 46 27.69 -17.32 -12.70
C ILE A 46 29.03 -16.64 -12.38
N ASP A 47 30.10 -17.40 -12.21
CA ASP A 47 31.45 -16.90 -11.91
C ASP A 47 32.01 -16.06 -13.07
N GLN A 48 31.58 -16.34 -14.30
CA GLN A 48 31.87 -15.54 -15.49
C GLN A 48 31.00 -14.28 -15.64
N GLY A 49 30.07 -14.05 -14.70
CA GLY A 49 29.22 -12.85 -14.67
C GLY A 49 27.91 -12.95 -15.44
N PHE A 50 27.54 -14.14 -15.93
CA PHE A 50 26.24 -14.34 -16.58
C PHE A 50 25.11 -14.39 -15.55
N ASN A 51 24.07 -13.60 -15.78
CA ASN A 51 22.83 -13.72 -15.03
C ASN A 51 21.88 -14.69 -15.74
N LEU A 52 21.81 -15.92 -15.22
CA LEU A 52 21.05 -17.03 -15.78
C LEU A 52 19.52 -16.83 -15.71
N ASP A 53 19.05 -15.88 -14.88
CA ASP A 53 17.64 -15.51 -14.86
C ASP A 53 17.26 -14.54 -15.98
N LEU A 54 18.21 -13.94 -16.69
CA LEU A 54 17.91 -13.04 -17.79
C LEU A 54 17.69 -13.76 -19.12
N GLY A 55 18.12 -15.01 -19.27
CA GLY A 55 18.05 -15.72 -20.54
C GLY A 55 18.88 -16.98 -20.64
N MET A 56 18.95 -17.50 -21.87
CA MET A 56 19.85 -18.59 -22.25
C MET A 56 21.27 -18.07 -22.48
N VAL A 57 22.25 -18.96 -22.35
CA VAL A 57 23.63 -18.72 -22.77
C VAL A 57 23.95 -19.67 -23.91
N VAL A 58 24.61 -19.17 -24.94
CA VAL A 58 25.02 -19.95 -26.12
C VAL A 58 26.53 -19.87 -26.22
N GLU A 59 27.16 -21.03 -26.37
CA GLU A 59 28.60 -21.14 -26.58
C GLU A 59 28.89 -21.69 -27.98
N THR A 60 29.81 -21.04 -28.68
CA THR A 60 30.31 -21.47 -29.99
C THR A 60 31.79 -21.14 -30.10
N ASP A 61 32.61 -22.13 -30.43
CA ASP A 61 34.07 -21.99 -30.58
C ASP A 61 34.74 -21.28 -29.38
N GLY A 62 34.30 -21.63 -28.16
CA GLY A 62 34.79 -21.05 -26.90
C GLY A 62 34.28 -19.65 -26.57
N ARG A 63 33.48 -19.02 -27.45
CA ARG A 63 32.83 -17.73 -27.18
C ARG A 63 31.43 -17.94 -26.62
N ARG A 64 31.16 -17.35 -25.46
CA ARG A 64 29.83 -17.36 -24.80
C ARG A 64 29.10 -16.03 -25.01
N VAL A 65 27.84 -16.11 -25.41
CA VAL A 65 26.92 -14.97 -25.51
C VAL A 65 25.62 -15.28 -24.77
N ALA A 66 24.93 -14.25 -24.28
CA ALA A 66 23.70 -14.41 -23.50
C ALA A 66 22.61 -13.46 -23.99
N GLY A 67 21.39 -13.67 -23.52
CA GLY A 67 20.34 -12.67 -23.70
C GLY A 67 19.84 -12.56 -25.14
N ASP A 68 19.73 -11.32 -25.61
CA ASP A 68 19.37 -10.97 -26.99
C ASP A 68 20.42 -11.45 -28.00
N ASP A 69 21.71 -11.38 -27.68
CA ASP A 69 22.79 -11.90 -28.53
C ASP A 69 22.68 -13.42 -28.72
N ALA A 70 22.32 -14.15 -27.67
CA ALA A 70 22.08 -15.59 -27.75
C ALA A 70 20.89 -15.92 -28.67
N VAL A 71 19.77 -15.19 -28.54
CA VAL A 71 18.60 -15.38 -29.40
C VAL A 71 18.91 -15.00 -30.85
N ASN A 72 19.66 -13.92 -31.08
CA ASN A 72 20.09 -13.50 -32.40
C ASN A 72 20.99 -14.56 -33.07
N MET A 73 21.99 -15.07 -32.33
CA MET A 73 22.88 -16.12 -32.80
C MET A 73 22.10 -17.39 -33.17
N LEU A 74 21.20 -17.85 -32.30
CA LEU A 74 20.35 -19.01 -32.57
C LEU A 74 19.43 -18.76 -33.78
N ALA A 75 18.88 -17.56 -33.95
CA ALA A 75 18.05 -17.20 -35.10
C ALA A 75 18.84 -17.26 -36.41
N MET A 76 20.10 -16.77 -36.45
CA MET A 76 20.97 -16.84 -37.63
C MET A 76 21.32 -18.29 -38.02
N LEU A 77 21.48 -19.16 -37.01
CA LEU A 77 21.77 -20.59 -37.17
C LEU A 77 20.52 -21.44 -37.44
N SER A 78 19.31 -20.87 -37.31
CA SER A 78 18.04 -21.58 -37.53
C SER A 78 17.65 -21.70 -39.01
N THR A 79 16.92 -22.77 -39.32
CA THR A 79 16.26 -22.99 -40.61
C THR A 79 14.80 -22.51 -40.59
N PRO A 80 14.32 -21.78 -41.61
CA PRO A 80 12.94 -21.26 -41.67
C PRO A 80 11.92 -22.35 -42.06
N SER A 81 12.03 -23.54 -41.48
CA SER A 81 11.27 -24.73 -41.85
C SER A 81 9.80 -24.71 -41.39
N THR A 82 9.49 -24.01 -40.30
CA THR A 82 8.14 -23.86 -39.74
C THR A 82 7.73 -22.39 -39.72
N PHE A 83 6.42 -22.10 -39.61
CA PHE A 83 5.92 -20.72 -39.49
C PHE A 83 6.57 -19.97 -38.31
N LEU A 84 6.66 -20.62 -37.14
CA LEU A 84 7.34 -20.06 -35.97
C LEU A 84 8.83 -19.79 -36.24
N ASN A 85 9.53 -20.69 -36.93
CA ASN A 85 10.95 -20.48 -37.26
C ASN A 85 11.15 -19.38 -38.30
N ARG A 86 10.20 -19.18 -39.24
CA ARG A 86 10.22 -18.03 -40.17
C ARG A 86 10.09 -16.72 -39.43
N VAL A 87 9.12 -16.62 -38.51
CA VAL A 87 8.93 -15.42 -37.68
C VAL A 87 10.14 -15.19 -36.79
N ASN A 88 10.63 -16.22 -36.08
CA ASN A 88 11.82 -16.13 -35.23
C ASN A 88 13.03 -15.63 -36.03
N LYS A 89 13.29 -16.21 -37.21
CA LYS A 89 14.38 -15.78 -38.08
C LYS A 89 14.17 -14.35 -38.59
N ALA A 90 12.99 -14.00 -39.08
CA ALA A 90 12.75 -12.66 -39.61
C ALA A 90 12.93 -11.56 -38.55
N VAL A 91 12.46 -11.82 -37.33
CA VAL A 91 12.49 -10.86 -36.22
C VAL A 91 13.87 -10.80 -35.58
N PHE A 92 14.42 -11.96 -35.18
CA PHE A 92 15.62 -12.02 -34.34
C PHE A 92 16.93 -12.12 -35.13
N SER A 93 16.93 -12.24 -36.46
CA SER A 93 18.19 -12.12 -37.23
C SER A 93 18.73 -10.68 -37.26
N SER A 94 17.89 -9.68 -37.00
CA SER A 94 18.31 -8.28 -36.85
C SER A 94 18.73 -8.02 -35.41
N PRO A 95 19.99 -7.60 -35.14
CA PRO A 95 20.44 -7.27 -33.78
C PRO A 95 19.59 -6.19 -33.12
N LEU A 96 19.20 -5.15 -33.88
CA LEU A 96 18.40 -4.04 -33.35
C LEU A 96 17.01 -4.51 -32.88
N LEU A 97 16.34 -5.35 -33.69
CA LEU A 97 15.02 -5.89 -33.33
C LEU A 97 15.14 -6.87 -32.16
N ALA A 98 16.21 -7.67 -32.09
CA ALA A 98 16.47 -8.55 -30.97
C ALA A 98 16.61 -7.76 -29.67
N THR A 99 17.47 -6.73 -29.62
CA THR A 99 17.66 -5.89 -28.44
C THR A 99 16.37 -5.16 -28.03
N LEU A 100 15.55 -4.71 -28.99
CA LEU A 100 14.29 -4.02 -28.69
C LEU A 100 13.20 -4.95 -28.14
N LEU A 101 13.05 -6.16 -28.71
CA LEU A 101 11.95 -7.08 -28.38
C LEU A 101 12.29 -8.08 -27.28
N TYR A 102 13.58 -8.36 -27.07
CA TYR A 102 14.02 -9.31 -26.05
C TYR A 102 13.55 -8.98 -24.62
N PRO A 103 13.51 -7.72 -24.17
CA PRO A 103 12.94 -7.38 -22.87
C PRO A 103 11.49 -7.84 -22.68
N LEU A 104 10.67 -7.85 -23.75
CA LEU A 104 9.29 -8.34 -23.69
C LEU A 104 9.24 -9.87 -23.54
N LEU A 105 10.10 -10.60 -24.27
CA LEU A 105 10.23 -12.05 -24.12
C LEU A 105 10.69 -12.42 -22.71
N ARG A 106 11.67 -11.69 -22.18
CA ARG A 106 12.17 -11.86 -20.81
C ARG A 106 11.07 -11.58 -19.79
N ALA A 107 10.31 -10.51 -19.95
CA ALA A 107 9.18 -10.19 -19.06
C ALA A 107 8.10 -11.29 -19.10
N GLY A 108 7.78 -11.80 -20.29
CA GLY A 108 6.86 -12.94 -20.45
C GLY A 108 7.36 -14.19 -19.76
N ARG A 109 8.63 -14.57 -19.96
CA ARG A 109 9.27 -15.68 -19.23
C ARG A 109 9.19 -15.46 -17.72
N TRP A 110 9.59 -14.28 -17.24
CA TRP A 110 9.59 -13.95 -15.83
C TRP A 110 8.19 -14.10 -15.21
N LEU A 111 7.16 -13.54 -15.87
CA LEU A 111 5.78 -13.59 -15.40
C LEU A 111 5.24 -15.02 -15.39
N THR A 112 5.56 -15.83 -16.40
CA THR A 112 5.15 -17.24 -16.43
C THR A 112 5.81 -18.05 -15.32
N LEU A 113 7.12 -17.89 -15.08
CA LEU A 113 7.80 -18.54 -13.95
C LEU A 113 7.18 -18.09 -12.62
N PHE A 114 6.91 -16.78 -12.47
CA PHE A 114 6.28 -16.22 -11.28
C PHE A 114 4.88 -16.78 -11.03
N ILE A 115 4.01 -16.86 -12.04
CA ILE A 115 2.64 -17.39 -11.87
C ILE A 115 2.67 -18.89 -11.56
N LEU A 116 3.46 -19.67 -12.31
CA LEU A 116 3.60 -21.11 -12.11
C LEU A 116 4.27 -21.45 -10.76
N GLY A 117 5.00 -20.52 -10.17
CA GLY A 117 5.76 -20.74 -8.94
C GLY A 117 7.03 -21.54 -9.16
N LEU A 118 7.58 -21.50 -10.38
CA LEU A 118 8.85 -22.11 -10.74
C LEU A 118 9.96 -21.14 -10.34
N GLY A 119 10.76 -21.55 -9.36
CA GLY A 119 11.77 -20.67 -8.75
C GLY A 119 12.81 -20.20 -9.77
N GLN A 120 13.37 -19.02 -9.56
CA GLN A 120 14.50 -18.52 -10.34
C GLN A 120 15.76 -19.39 -10.16
N ILE A 121 16.66 -19.36 -11.15
CA ILE A 121 17.93 -20.12 -11.11
C ILE A 121 18.86 -19.51 -10.06
N MET A 122 18.92 -18.18 -10.00
CA MET A 122 19.76 -17.50 -9.01
C MET A 122 19.11 -17.55 -7.64
N PRO A 123 19.88 -17.76 -6.56
CA PRO A 123 19.35 -17.72 -5.21
C PRO A 123 18.89 -16.29 -4.88
N ASP A 124 17.80 -16.23 -4.13
CA ASP A 124 17.18 -14.99 -3.71
C ASP A 124 17.87 -14.42 -2.45
N ASP A 125 17.63 -13.14 -2.15
CA ASP A 125 18.24 -12.50 -0.97
C ASP A 125 17.48 -12.88 0.32
N ASP A 126 18.17 -13.57 1.23
CA ASP A 126 17.57 -14.02 2.50
C ASP A 126 17.13 -12.85 3.41
N GLY A 127 17.87 -11.74 3.39
CA GLY A 127 17.51 -10.53 4.12
C GLY A 127 16.25 -9.88 3.58
N ALA A 128 16.16 -9.73 2.26
CA ALA A 128 14.97 -9.21 1.60
C ALA A 128 13.76 -10.12 1.84
N ARG A 129 13.94 -11.46 1.78
CA ARG A 129 12.90 -12.44 2.14
C ARG A 129 12.46 -12.32 3.60
N ALA A 130 13.38 -12.13 4.54
CA ALA A 130 13.03 -11.93 5.95
C ALA A 130 12.16 -10.69 6.16
N ARG A 131 12.53 -9.56 5.51
CA ARG A 131 11.72 -8.33 5.54
C ARG A 131 10.35 -8.54 4.91
N ALA A 132 10.30 -9.17 3.74
CA ALA A 132 9.05 -9.50 3.04
C ALA A 132 8.15 -10.40 3.86
N THR A 133 8.71 -11.36 4.60
CA THR A 133 7.98 -12.26 5.49
C THR A 133 7.32 -11.49 6.64
N ILE A 134 8.08 -10.64 7.34
CA ILE A 134 7.54 -9.83 8.45
C ILE A 134 6.43 -8.90 7.94
N PHE A 135 6.69 -8.16 6.85
CA PHE A 135 5.68 -7.29 6.25
C PHE A 135 4.46 -8.08 5.76
N GLY A 136 4.66 -9.20 5.07
CA GLY A 136 3.58 -10.05 4.56
C GLY A 136 2.67 -10.56 5.67
N THR A 137 3.23 -10.99 6.81
CA THR A 137 2.45 -11.35 7.99
C THR A 137 1.64 -10.16 8.51
N LEU A 138 2.25 -9.00 8.74
CA LEU A 138 1.54 -7.84 9.30
C LEU A 138 0.52 -7.24 8.33
N PHE A 139 0.83 -7.21 7.04
CA PHE A 139 -0.05 -6.71 5.99
C PHE A 139 -1.23 -7.65 5.71
N SER A 140 -1.04 -8.97 5.91
CA SER A 140 -2.15 -9.92 5.91
C SER A 140 -3.10 -9.70 7.08
N LEU A 141 -2.58 -9.48 8.29
CA LEU A 141 -3.39 -9.11 9.46
C LEU A 141 -4.17 -7.81 9.20
N PHE A 142 -3.50 -6.77 8.70
CA PHE A 142 -4.17 -5.53 8.29
C PHE A 142 -5.31 -5.79 7.31
N SER A 143 -5.04 -6.53 6.22
CA SER A 143 -6.05 -6.82 5.19
C SER A 143 -7.25 -7.58 5.75
N PHE A 144 -7.02 -8.47 6.71
CA PHE A 144 -8.07 -9.20 7.40
C PHE A 144 -8.89 -8.32 8.35
N TYR A 145 -8.27 -7.39 9.09
CA TYR A 145 -9.00 -6.41 9.90
C TYR A 145 -9.73 -5.36 9.05
N HIS A 146 -9.18 -5.01 7.89
CA HIS A 146 -9.84 -4.12 6.93
C HIS A 146 -11.18 -4.70 6.46
N PHE A 147 -11.25 -6.01 6.21
CA PHE A 147 -12.51 -6.70 5.93
C PHE A 147 -13.54 -6.48 7.05
N PHE A 148 -13.16 -6.67 8.32
CA PHE A 148 -14.09 -6.47 9.44
C PHE A 148 -14.51 -5.02 9.62
N ASN A 149 -13.58 -4.08 9.51
CA ASN A 149 -13.89 -2.65 9.60
C ASN A 149 -14.90 -2.22 8.53
N TYR A 150 -14.80 -2.77 7.32
CA TYR A 150 -15.75 -2.50 6.25
C TYR A 150 -17.10 -3.17 6.45
N ALA A 151 -17.12 -4.40 6.97
CA ALA A 151 -18.35 -5.08 7.30
C ALA A 151 -19.13 -4.36 8.41
N LEU A 152 -18.44 -3.89 9.46
CA LEU A 152 -19.05 -3.35 10.68
C LEU A 152 -19.27 -1.83 10.63
N GLU A 153 -18.24 -1.05 10.31
CA GLU A 153 -18.29 0.42 10.43
C GLU A 153 -18.93 1.08 9.20
N TYR A 154 -18.64 0.54 8.02
CA TYR A 154 -19.19 1.06 6.76
C TYR A 154 -20.54 0.42 6.37
N MET A 155 -21.15 -0.35 7.28
CA MET A 155 -22.44 -1.04 7.10
C MET A 155 -22.55 -1.86 5.79
N ARG A 156 -21.44 -2.43 5.32
CA ARG A 156 -21.40 -3.22 4.08
C ARG A 156 -21.58 -4.71 4.33
N PHE A 157 -22.52 -5.07 5.21
CA PHE A 157 -22.91 -6.45 5.43
C PHE A 157 -24.22 -6.76 4.68
N PRO A 158 -24.31 -7.85 3.90
CA PRO A 158 -23.29 -8.90 3.70
C PRO A 158 -22.08 -8.42 2.87
N PRO A 159 -20.86 -8.98 3.10
CA PRO A 159 -19.65 -8.54 2.41
C PRO A 159 -19.71 -8.82 0.90
N GLN A 160 -19.23 -7.87 0.11
CA GLN A 160 -19.08 -8.01 -1.33
C GLN A 160 -17.95 -8.99 -1.71
N ILE A 161 -17.95 -9.45 -2.97
CA ILE A 161 -16.99 -10.46 -3.48
C ILE A 161 -15.54 -10.00 -3.31
N ASP A 162 -15.25 -8.72 -3.52
CA ASP A 162 -13.91 -8.15 -3.34
C ASP A 162 -13.45 -8.25 -1.88
N MET A 163 -14.33 -8.00 -0.91
CA MET A 163 -14.06 -8.16 0.52
C MET A 163 -13.79 -9.61 0.91
N ILE A 164 -14.60 -10.55 0.41
CA ILE A 164 -14.39 -11.98 0.63
C ILE A 164 -13.04 -12.42 0.04
N ALA A 165 -12.71 -11.95 -1.17
CA ALA A 165 -11.44 -12.24 -1.81
C ALA A 165 -10.23 -11.68 -1.03
N ILE A 166 -10.35 -10.46 -0.45
CA ILE A 166 -9.30 -9.91 0.44
C ILE A 166 -9.11 -10.84 1.65
N ALA A 167 -10.19 -11.23 2.32
CA ALA A 167 -10.11 -12.07 3.51
C ALA A 167 -9.44 -13.43 3.21
N ILE A 168 -9.82 -14.09 2.11
CA ILE A 168 -9.22 -15.36 1.68
C ILE A 168 -7.73 -15.19 1.37
N CYS A 169 -7.36 -14.17 0.60
CA CYS A 169 -5.96 -13.91 0.25
C CYS A 169 -5.11 -13.54 1.47
N ALA A 170 -5.69 -12.78 2.41
CA ALA A 170 -5.05 -12.42 3.67
C ALA A 170 -4.76 -13.66 4.52
N VAL A 171 -5.76 -14.52 4.73
CA VAL A 171 -5.57 -15.78 5.48
C VAL A 171 -4.53 -16.68 4.80
N ALA A 172 -4.59 -16.83 3.48
CA ALA A 172 -3.62 -17.62 2.74
C ALA A 172 -2.18 -17.08 2.90
N LEU A 173 -1.99 -15.76 2.78
CA LEU A 173 -0.70 -15.12 2.97
C LEU A 173 -0.21 -15.24 4.42
N PHE A 174 -1.10 -15.12 5.41
CA PHE A 174 -0.73 -15.24 6.83
C PHE A 174 -0.08 -16.59 7.16
N PHE A 175 -0.59 -17.69 6.58
CA PHE A 175 -0.01 -19.03 6.75
C PHE A 175 1.23 -19.29 5.88
N ARG A 176 1.43 -18.53 4.80
CA ARG A 176 2.61 -18.62 3.92
C ARG A 176 3.20 -17.23 3.63
N PRO A 177 3.71 -16.53 4.65
CA PRO A 177 4.06 -15.10 4.55
C PRO A 177 5.28 -14.83 3.68
N ALA A 178 6.12 -15.83 3.44
CA ALA A 178 7.26 -15.75 2.52
C ALA A 178 6.87 -15.86 1.03
N SER A 179 5.59 -16.08 0.70
CA SER A 179 5.15 -16.30 -0.68
C SER A 179 4.90 -14.99 -1.42
N SER A 180 5.81 -14.64 -2.34
CA SER A 180 5.64 -13.47 -3.22
C SER A 180 4.36 -13.54 -4.07
N ARG A 181 3.91 -14.74 -4.44
CA ARG A 181 2.69 -14.94 -5.23
C ARG A 181 1.42 -14.64 -4.44
N LEU A 182 1.37 -15.06 -3.18
CA LEU A 182 0.22 -14.75 -2.32
C LEU A 182 0.19 -13.26 -1.98
N LEU A 183 1.36 -12.63 -1.80
CA LEU A 183 1.45 -11.18 -1.66
C LEU A 183 0.93 -10.49 -2.93
N PHE A 184 1.34 -10.94 -4.12
CA PHE A 184 0.82 -10.42 -5.39
C PHE A 184 -0.71 -10.54 -5.48
N LEU A 185 -1.29 -11.69 -5.16
CA LEU A 185 -2.74 -11.89 -5.18
C LEU A 185 -3.45 -10.95 -4.20
N LEU A 186 -2.93 -10.81 -2.97
CA LEU A 186 -3.49 -9.88 -2.00
C LEU A 186 -3.41 -8.43 -2.48
N MET A 187 -2.29 -8.01 -3.07
CA MET A 187 -2.12 -6.67 -3.65
C MET A 187 -3.07 -6.43 -4.83
N LEU A 188 -3.29 -7.44 -5.68
CA LEU A 188 -4.22 -7.39 -6.82
C LEU A 188 -5.65 -7.22 -6.35
N VAL A 189 -6.12 -8.09 -5.45
CA VAL A 189 -7.48 -8.01 -4.93
C VAL A 189 -7.69 -6.70 -4.15
N SER A 190 -6.70 -6.25 -3.38
CA SER A 190 -6.76 -4.95 -2.69
C SER A 190 -6.88 -3.77 -3.66
N SER A 191 -6.25 -3.85 -4.84
CA SER A 191 -6.32 -2.82 -5.88
C SER A 191 -7.68 -2.81 -6.58
N VAL A 192 -8.21 -3.99 -6.91
CA VAL A 192 -9.58 -4.13 -7.42
C VAL A 192 -10.58 -3.57 -6.42
N SER A 193 -10.43 -3.94 -5.14
CA SER A 193 -11.28 -3.46 -4.08
C SER A 193 -11.21 -1.94 -3.91
N ALA A 194 -10.02 -1.33 -4.01
CA ALA A 194 -9.89 0.13 -3.97
C ALA A 194 -10.73 0.84 -5.06
N ILE A 195 -10.84 0.24 -6.25
CA ILE A 195 -11.65 0.77 -7.36
C ILE A 195 -13.14 0.54 -7.13
N VAL A 196 -13.53 -0.67 -6.69
CA VAL A 196 -14.93 -1.03 -6.40
C VAL A 196 -15.50 -0.16 -5.29
N GLN A 197 -14.69 0.13 -4.29
CA GLN A 197 -15.11 0.86 -3.12
C GLN A 197 -15.21 2.38 -3.34
N ALA A 198 -14.48 2.95 -4.30
CA ALA A 198 -14.39 4.39 -4.48
C ALA A 198 -15.72 5.04 -4.93
N PRO A 199 -16.07 6.24 -4.44
CA PRO A 199 -15.27 7.11 -3.56
C PRO A 199 -15.30 6.67 -2.08
N ILE A 200 -14.16 6.83 -1.38
CA ILE A 200 -14.04 6.60 0.06
C ILE A 200 -13.32 7.75 0.74
N THR A 201 -13.85 8.23 1.86
CA THR A 201 -13.28 9.35 2.63
C THR A 201 -12.19 8.93 3.63
N SER A 202 -11.89 7.63 3.71
CA SER A 202 -11.00 7.07 4.72
C SER A 202 -9.51 7.28 4.46
N ASN A 203 -8.80 7.84 5.44
CA ASN A 203 -7.35 8.09 5.36
C ASN A 203 -6.52 6.80 5.29
N HIS A 204 -6.89 5.73 6.02
CA HIS A 204 -6.15 4.46 5.97
C HIS A 204 -6.22 3.80 4.58
N THR A 205 -7.35 3.91 3.90
CA THR A 205 -7.52 3.44 2.52
C THR A 205 -6.62 4.22 1.57
N MET A 206 -6.46 5.53 1.77
CA MET A 206 -5.54 6.33 0.96
C MET A 206 -4.07 5.93 1.15
N VAL A 207 -3.62 5.77 2.40
CA VAL A 207 -2.26 5.27 2.70
C VAL A 207 -2.03 3.90 2.07
N ARG A 208 -3.00 2.98 2.18
CA ARG A 208 -2.95 1.67 1.51
C ARG A 208 -2.78 1.83 0.01
N ASN A 209 -3.56 2.69 -0.64
CA ASN A 209 -3.51 2.86 -2.09
C ASN A 209 -2.14 3.38 -2.57
N MET A 210 -1.47 4.23 -1.78
CA MET A 210 -0.09 4.65 -2.07
C MET A 210 0.91 3.51 -1.95
N VAL A 211 0.73 2.62 -0.97
CA VAL A 211 1.54 1.39 -0.84
C VAL A 211 1.30 0.45 -2.04
N LEU A 212 0.05 0.29 -2.47
CA LEU A 212 -0.31 -0.50 -3.66
C LEU A 212 0.35 0.05 -4.92
N LEU A 213 0.34 1.37 -5.11
CA LEU A 213 1.02 2.03 -6.22
C LEU A 213 2.53 1.72 -6.23
N GLY A 214 3.19 1.86 -5.09
CA GLY A 214 4.61 1.52 -4.96
C GLY A 214 4.91 0.04 -5.24
N TYR A 215 4.04 -0.86 -4.78
CA TYR A 215 4.14 -2.29 -5.08
C TYR A 215 4.03 -2.57 -6.58
N TRP A 216 3.06 -1.98 -7.27
CA TRP A 216 2.87 -2.20 -8.70
C TRP A 216 4.00 -1.64 -9.57
N VAL A 217 4.46 -0.42 -9.28
CA VAL A 217 5.63 0.15 -9.97
C VAL A 217 6.84 -0.76 -9.80
N SER A 218 7.07 -1.26 -8.58
CA SER A 218 8.13 -2.22 -8.29
C SER A 218 7.95 -3.56 -9.02
N PHE A 219 6.75 -4.12 -9.02
CA PHE A 219 6.42 -5.39 -9.66
C PHE A 219 6.69 -5.32 -11.17
N PHE A 220 6.14 -4.32 -11.85
CA PHE A 220 6.32 -4.14 -13.29
C PHE A 220 7.78 -3.85 -13.65
N TYR A 221 8.48 -3.04 -12.86
CA TYR A 221 9.91 -2.81 -13.07
C TYR A 221 10.72 -4.10 -12.95
N THR A 222 10.50 -4.88 -11.88
CA THR A 222 11.17 -6.15 -11.64
C THR A 222 10.90 -7.15 -12.77
N MET A 223 9.64 -7.24 -13.21
CA MET A 223 9.22 -8.08 -14.33
C MET A 223 9.92 -7.69 -15.64
N ILE A 224 9.89 -6.41 -16.02
CA ILE A 224 10.48 -5.91 -17.27
C ILE A 224 12.01 -6.10 -17.27
N ARG A 225 12.63 -5.89 -16.12
CA ARG A 225 14.09 -6.02 -15.95
C ARG A 225 14.56 -7.45 -15.71
N GLY A 226 13.65 -8.39 -15.45
CA GLY A 226 13.98 -9.79 -15.15
C GLY A 226 14.74 -9.96 -13.83
N LEU A 227 14.44 -9.13 -12.83
CA LEU A 227 15.14 -9.11 -11.54
C LEU A 227 14.63 -10.23 -10.60
N LYS A 228 15.24 -10.37 -9.42
CA LYS A 228 14.84 -11.40 -8.45
C LYS A 228 13.46 -11.11 -7.89
N TRP A 229 12.72 -12.14 -7.48
CA TRP A 229 11.40 -11.92 -6.88
C TRP A 229 11.46 -11.15 -5.56
N SER A 230 12.51 -11.29 -4.75
CA SER A 230 12.67 -10.45 -3.56
C SER A 230 12.92 -8.97 -3.89
N ASP A 231 13.41 -8.66 -5.09
CA ASP A 231 13.61 -7.27 -5.52
C ASP A 231 12.28 -6.52 -5.65
N ILE A 232 11.15 -7.23 -5.87
CA ILE A 232 9.81 -6.62 -5.77
C ILE A 232 9.68 -5.94 -4.41
N PHE A 233 10.01 -6.66 -3.33
CA PHE A 233 9.93 -6.14 -1.98
C PHE A 233 10.95 -5.02 -1.73
N THR A 234 12.20 -5.26 -2.09
CA THR A 234 13.30 -4.29 -1.89
C THR A 234 13.00 -2.94 -2.56
N ASN A 235 12.47 -2.98 -3.79
CA ASN A 235 12.15 -1.81 -4.59
C ASN A 235 10.91 -1.06 -4.08
N PHE A 236 9.88 -1.74 -3.54
CA PHE A 236 8.69 -1.04 -3.03
C PHE A 236 8.85 -0.54 -1.60
N ALA A 237 9.71 -1.15 -0.77
CA ALA A 237 9.80 -0.81 0.65
C ALA A 237 9.97 0.70 0.92
N PRO A 238 10.80 1.47 0.17
CA PRO A 238 10.89 2.91 0.35
C PRO A 238 9.60 3.68 0.03
N ALA A 239 8.74 3.18 -0.85
CA ALA A 239 7.44 3.80 -1.11
C ALA A 239 6.51 3.68 0.11
N GLY A 240 6.49 2.53 0.77
CA GLY A 240 5.74 2.36 2.02
C GLY A 240 6.34 3.14 3.20
N GLN A 241 7.67 3.22 3.28
CA GLN A 241 8.37 4.10 4.24
C GLN A 241 7.98 5.56 4.02
N GLY A 242 7.99 6.01 2.76
CA GLY A 242 7.56 7.34 2.35
C GLY A 242 6.10 7.62 2.70
N ALA A 243 5.20 6.67 2.45
CA ALA A 243 3.80 6.79 2.82
C ALA A 243 3.61 6.99 4.33
N LEU A 244 4.34 6.24 5.17
CA LEU A 244 4.31 6.42 6.62
C LEU A 244 4.87 7.79 7.04
N LEU A 245 5.96 8.24 6.44
CA LEU A 245 6.58 9.52 6.76
C LEU A 245 5.70 10.70 6.37
N VAL A 246 5.10 10.68 5.18
CA VAL A 246 4.14 11.70 4.74
C VAL A 246 2.95 11.75 5.69
N MET A 247 2.45 10.58 6.10
CA MET A 247 1.36 10.49 7.07
C MET A 247 1.73 11.16 8.41
N TYR A 248 2.94 10.94 8.95
CA TYR A 248 3.38 11.63 10.16
C TYR A 248 3.60 13.14 9.95
N VAL A 249 4.18 13.53 8.82
CA VAL A 249 4.41 14.95 8.50
C VAL A 249 3.09 15.70 8.45
N PHE A 250 2.07 15.17 7.75
CA PHE A 250 0.75 15.80 7.68
C PHE A 250 -0.10 15.56 8.92
N GLY A 251 0.14 14.47 9.65
CA GLY A 251 -0.38 14.24 10.98
C GLY A 251 0.00 15.37 11.94
N ILE A 252 1.23 15.87 11.85
CA ILE A 252 1.70 17.04 12.59
C ILE A 252 1.21 18.34 11.93
N PHE A 253 1.48 18.51 10.64
CA PHE A 253 1.28 19.78 9.94
C PHE A 253 -0.17 20.23 9.99
N HIS A 254 -1.13 19.35 9.69
CA HIS A 254 -2.55 19.69 9.76
C HIS A 254 -3.00 20.09 11.17
N LYS A 255 -2.36 19.59 12.24
CA LYS A 255 -2.65 19.94 13.64
C LYS A 255 -2.11 21.32 14.06
N ILE A 256 -1.30 21.99 13.23
CA ILE A 256 -0.80 23.35 13.49
C ILE A 256 -1.88 24.37 13.13
N ASN A 257 -3.01 24.32 13.85
CA ASN A 257 -4.17 25.18 13.67
C ASN A 257 -4.77 25.61 15.01
N THR A 258 -5.62 26.64 14.98
CA THR A 258 -6.22 27.22 16.19
C THR A 258 -7.16 26.26 16.94
N GLY A 259 -7.84 25.35 16.24
CA GLY A 259 -8.80 24.41 16.83
C GLY A 259 -8.13 23.27 17.60
N PHE A 260 -7.04 22.71 17.07
CA PHE A 260 -6.31 21.62 17.71
C PHE A 260 -5.53 22.07 18.95
N LEU A 261 -5.01 23.30 18.92
CA LEU A 261 -4.24 23.88 20.02
C LEU A 261 -5.13 24.44 21.14
N ASN A 262 -6.44 24.52 20.95
CA ASN A 262 -7.39 24.93 21.97
C ASN A 262 -7.88 23.69 22.78
N PRO A 263 -7.59 23.58 24.09
CA PRO A 263 -8.04 22.47 24.94
C PRO A 263 -9.56 22.23 24.95
N GLU A 264 -10.37 23.26 24.70
CA GLU A 264 -11.83 23.13 24.71
C GLU A 264 -12.37 22.37 23.49
N THR A 265 -11.70 22.50 22.34
CA THR A 265 -12.15 21.92 21.07
C THR A 265 -11.24 20.82 20.51
N SER A 266 -10.04 20.69 21.06
CA SER A 266 -8.99 19.81 20.52
C SER A 266 -9.44 18.36 20.44
N CYS A 267 -9.22 17.77 19.27
CA CYS A 267 -9.39 16.33 19.10
C CYS A 267 -8.49 15.51 20.04
N ALA A 268 -7.29 15.97 20.39
CA ALA A 268 -6.44 15.22 21.32
C ALA A 268 -7.08 15.05 22.70
N VAL A 269 -7.78 16.09 23.18
CA VAL A 269 -8.51 16.06 24.45
C VAL A 269 -9.76 15.19 24.34
N ALA A 270 -10.48 15.27 23.22
CA ALA A 270 -11.62 14.41 22.96
C ALA A 270 -11.25 12.92 22.97
N LEU A 271 -10.14 12.55 22.32
CA LEU A 271 -9.62 11.17 22.35
C LEU A 271 -9.16 10.74 23.74
N TRP A 272 -8.53 11.63 24.52
CA TRP A 272 -8.13 11.34 25.90
C TRP A 272 -9.32 10.99 26.80
N ARG A 273 -10.41 11.75 26.70
CA ARG A 273 -11.65 11.51 27.45
C ARG A 273 -12.31 10.16 27.11
N GLN A 274 -12.05 9.63 25.91
CA GLN A 274 -12.53 8.32 25.43
C GLN A 274 -11.61 7.15 25.81
N MET A 275 -10.55 7.38 26.59
CA MET A 275 -9.73 6.30 27.14
C MET A 275 -10.50 5.51 28.21
N PRO A 276 -10.14 4.25 28.49
CA PRO A 276 -10.78 3.51 29.57
C PRO A 276 -10.36 3.98 30.97
N MET A 277 -11.18 3.67 31.97
CA MET A 277 -10.85 3.85 33.38
C MET A 277 -9.60 2.99 33.73
N PRO A 278 -8.63 3.52 34.52
CA PRO A 278 -8.65 4.80 35.23
C PRO A 278 -8.12 6.01 34.44
N LEU A 279 -7.69 5.85 33.19
CA LEU A 279 -7.02 6.93 32.44
C LEU A 279 -7.92 8.15 32.21
N ASN A 280 -9.17 7.92 31.79
CA ASN A 280 -10.13 9.01 31.58
C ASN A 280 -10.56 9.74 32.86
N ALA A 281 -10.30 9.18 34.05
CA ALA A 281 -10.55 9.88 35.31
C ALA A 281 -9.56 11.05 35.52
N ILE A 282 -8.44 11.06 34.80
CA ILE A 282 -7.44 12.13 34.84
C ILE A 282 -7.81 13.21 33.80
N ASP A 283 -8.94 13.90 34.01
CA ASP A 283 -9.42 14.98 33.13
C ASP A 283 -9.08 16.37 33.71
N ILE A 284 -7.79 16.69 33.74
CA ILE A 284 -7.27 17.97 34.29
C ILE A 284 -6.57 18.79 33.20
N PRO A 285 -6.48 20.14 33.33
CA PRO A 285 -5.87 21.00 32.31
C PRO A 285 -4.45 20.59 31.89
N ALA A 286 -3.63 20.11 32.83
CA ALA A 286 -2.28 19.64 32.53
C ALA A 286 -2.28 18.44 31.56
N MET A 287 -3.26 17.53 31.70
CA MET A 287 -3.40 16.38 30.79
C MET A 287 -3.91 16.81 29.41
N HIS A 288 -4.72 17.86 29.32
CA HIS A 288 -5.17 18.39 28.03
C HIS A 288 -4.00 18.91 27.20
N TYR A 289 -3.14 19.73 27.81
CA TYR A 289 -1.93 20.21 27.15
C TYR A 289 -0.94 19.08 26.86
N LEU A 290 -0.84 18.09 27.75
CA LEU A 290 0.00 16.91 27.49
C LEU A 290 -0.52 16.10 26.29
N ALA A 291 -1.82 15.94 26.11
CA ALA A 291 -2.40 15.26 24.95
C ALA A 291 -2.11 16.03 23.65
N ILE A 292 -2.29 17.36 23.67
CA ILE A 292 -2.04 18.24 22.53
C ILE A 292 -0.56 18.23 22.15
N TYR A 293 0.32 18.69 23.06
CA TYR A 293 1.76 18.84 22.78
C TYR A 293 2.50 17.50 22.74
N GLY A 294 2.05 16.52 23.51
CA GLY A 294 2.57 15.15 23.47
C GLY A 294 2.38 14.51 22.10
N THR A 295 1.29 14.81 21.39
CA THR A 295 1.09 14.35 20.00
C THR A 295 2.23 14.84 19.09
N PHE A 296 2.56 16.14 19.14
CA PHE A 296 3.67 16.70 18.36
C PHE A 296 5.02 16.11 18.73
N ILE A 297 5.30 15.96 20.03
CA ILE A 297 6.56 15.42 20.54
C ILE A 297 6.73 13.96 20.14
N VAL A 298 5.68 13.14 20.30
CA VAL A 298 5.73 11.71 19.99
C VAL A 298 5.81 11.49 18.48
N GLU A 299 4.94 12.10 17.69
CA GLU A 299 4.96 11.97 16.22
C GLU A 299 6.30 12.46 15.65
N GLY A 300 6.78 13.64 16.08
CA GLY A 300 8.07 14.19 15.65
C GLY A 300 9.26 13.36 16.10
N GLY A 301 9.23 12.88 17.34
CA GLY A 301 10.25 11.98 17.90
C GLY A 301 10.34 10.66 17.15
N ILE A 302 9.22 10.07 16.75
CA ILE A 302 9.18 8.85 15.92
C ILE A 302 9.88 9.10 14.59
N ILE A 303 9.57 10.18 13.88
CA ILE A 303 10.23 10.53 12.60
C ILE A 303 11.76 10.60 12.79
N LEU A 304 12.23 11.35 13.79
CA LEU A 304 13.66 11.52 14.06
C LEU A 304 14.35 10.18 14.39
N MET A 305 13.70 9.34 15.19
CA MET A 305 14.23 8.02 15.54
C MET A 305 14.27 7.08 14.33
N LEU A 306 13.29 7.12 13.43
CA LEU A 306 13.26 6.26 12.22
C LEU A 306 14.41 6.58 11.24
N PHE A 307 14.80 7.86 11.13
CA PHE A 307 15.96 8.26 10.32
C PHE A 307 17.31 7.89 10.97
N SER A 308 17.37 7.85 12.31
CA SER A 308 18.57 7.45 13.04
C SER A 308 18.85 5.95 12.91
N ARG A 309 20.03 5.56 12.44
CA ARG A 309 20.41 4.13 12.34
C ARG A 309 20.38 3.43 13.69
N LYS A 310 20.84 4.10 14.75
CA LYS A 310 20.92 3.54 16.10
C LYS A 310 19.54 3.44 16.76
N LEU A 311 18.71 4.47 16.63
CA LEU A 311 17.42 4.56 17.34
C LEU A 311 16.25 3.99 16.54
N ARG A 312 16.45 3.56 15.29
CA ARG A 312 15.37 3.11 14.40
C ARG A 312 14.44 2.07 15.00
N HIS A 313 15.02 1.02 15.59
CA HIS A 313 14.26 -0.06 16.21
C HIS A 313 13.39 0.43 17.38
N ILE A 314 13.87 1.43 18.14
CA ILE A 314 13.08 2.11 19.18
C ILE A 314 11.99 2.94 18.53
N GLY A 315 12.29 3.72 17.48
CA GLY A 315 11.30 4.48 16.71
C GLY A 315 10.17 3.61 16.14
N ILE A 316 10.49 2.42 15.62
CA ILE A 316 9.52 1.41 15.18
C ILE A 316 8.59 1.03 16.33
N VAL A 317 9.14 0.69 17.50
CA VAL A 317 8.35 0.28 18.67
C VAL A 317 7.52 1.44 19.23
N CYS A 318 8.09 2.64 19.35
CA CYS A 318 7.35 3.84 19.75
C CYS A 318 6.17 4.11 18.83
N GLY A 319 6.35 3.99 17.51
CA GLY A 319 5.28 4.12 16.54
C GLY A 319 4.18 3.06 16.69
N ILE A 320 4.56 1.79 16.83
CA ILE A 320 3.61 0.70 17.09
C ILE A 320 2.80 0.96 18.36
N LEU A 321 3.46 1.34 19.45
CA LEU A 321 2.81 1.60 20.73
C LEU A 321 1.92 2.85 20.69
N PHE A 322 2.35 3.91 20.01
CA PHE A 322 1.54 5.11 19.81
C PHE A 322 0.24 4.81 19.07
N HIS A 323 0.30 4.08 17.95
CA HIS A 323 -0.92 3.70 17.23
C HIS A 323 -1.79 2.71 18.01
N THR A 324 -1.19 1.83 18.81
CA THR A 324 -1.94 0.95 19.71
C THR A 324 -2.65 1.74 20.82
N LEU A 325 -2.02 2.81 21.34
CA LEU A 325 -2.65 3.74 22.28
C LEU A 325 -3.85 4.45 21.66
N LEU A 326 -3.77 4.89 20.40
CA LEU A 326 -4.92 5.50 19.71
C LEU A 326 -6.07 4.51 19.57
N ALA A 327 -5.79 3.25 19.22
CA ALA A 327 -6.78 2.17 19.17
C ALA A 327 -7.36 1.78 20.53
N PHE A 328 -6.75 2.23 21.62
CA PHE A 328 -7.23 1.98 22.98
C PHE A 328 -8.44 2.85 23.33
N SER A 329 -8.54 4.03 22.71
CA SER A 329 -9.70 4.91 22.86
C SER A 329 -10.94 4.28 22.21
N ASN A 330 -12.10 4.41 22.84
CA ASN A 330 -13.35 3.91 22.27
C ASN A 330 -13.98 4.88 21.24
N TYR A 331 -13.18 5.80 20.71
CA TYR A 331 -13.64 6.86 19.81
C TYR A 331 -14.10 6.31 18.47
N ALA A 332 -13.28 5.48 17.82
CA ALA A 332 -13.60 4.86 16.53
C ALA A 332 -12.84 3.53 16.37
N MET A 333 -13.23 2.74 15.37
CA MET A 333 -12.57 1.47 15.05
C MET A 333 -11.20 1.70 14.36
N TYR A 334 -10.18 2.11 15.13
CA TYR A 334 -8.84 2.40 14.62
C TYR A 334 -8.01 1.17 14.23
N ILE A 335 -8.52 -0.05 14.42
CA ILE A 335 -7.72 -1.27 14.27
C ILE A 335 -7.17 -1.44 12.85
N SER A 336 -7.92 -1.04 11.81
CA SER A 336 -7.44 -1.10 10.42
C SER A 336 -6.28 -0.14 10.17
N PHE A 337 -6.39 1.10 10.66
CA PHE A 337 -5.30 2.06 10.53
C PHE A 337 -4.08 1.66 11.38
N THR A 338 -4.31 1.15 12.58
CA THR A 338 -3.27 0.70 13.51
C THR A 338 -2.48 -0.46 12.93
N THR A 339 -3.16 -1.49 12.43
CA THR A 339 -2.49 -2.66 11.82
C THR A 339 -1.77 -2.31 10.52
N LEU A 340 -2.32 -1.40 9.71
CA LEU A 340 -1.59 -0.84 8.55
C LEU A 340 -0.31 -0.13 9.01
N SER A 341 -0.42 0.75 10.01
CA SER A 341 0.71 1.50 10.53
C SER A 341 1.79 0.57 11.10
N ILE A 342 1.42 -0.47 11.84
CA ILE A 342 2.36 -1.50 12.34
C ILE A 342 3.11 -2.16 11.17
N ALA A 343 2.41 -2.54 10.09
CA ALA A 343 3.05 -3.13 8.91
C ALA A 343 4.05 -2.16 8.25
N LEU A 344 3.69 -0.87 8.15
CA LEU A 344 4.56 0.15 7.57
C LEU A 344 5.78 0.50 8.44
N HIS A 345 5.63 0.52 9.76
CA HIS A 345 6.76 0.70 10.67
C HIS A 345 7.82 -0.40 10.48
N CYS A 346 7.39 -1.65 10.26
CA CYS A 346 8.32 -2.75 10.02
C CYS A 346 9.07 -2.66 8.69
N LEU A 347 8.66 -1.81 7.73
CA LEU A 347 9.45 -1.55 6.52
C LEU A 347 10.79 -0.86 6.84
N PHE A 348 10.91 -0.21 7.99
CA PHE A 348 12.14 0.40 8.50
C PHE A 348 13.10 -0.63 9.13
N LEU A 349 12.77 -1.92 9.19
CA LEU A 349 13.76 -2.94 9.50
C LEU A 349 14.71 -3.09 8.30
N ASN A 350 16.02 -3.03 8.56
CA ASN A 350 16.99 -3.42 7.55
C ASN A 350 17.09 -4.95 7.46
N GLU A 351 17.81 -5.46 6.48
CA GLU A 351 17.95 -6.90 6.21
C GLU A 351 18.52 -7.69 7.40
N GLU A 352 19.49 -7.12 8.12
CA GLU A 352 20.12 -7.76 9.28
C GLU A 352 19.13 -7.84 10.46
N SER A 353 18.50 -6.73 10.81
CA SER A 353 17.47 -6.66 11.85
C SER A 353 16.33 -7.63 11.57
N ALA A 354 15.87 -7.70 10.32
CA ALA A 354 14.78 -8.59 9.92
C ALA A 354 15.15 -10.08 10.05
N ARG A 355 16.37 -10.48 9.64
CA ARG A 355 16.86 -11.85 9.84
C ARG A 355 16.94 -12.18 11.33
N ASN A 356 17.56 -11.32 12.14
CA ASN A 356 17.69 -11.52 13.58
C ASN A 356 16.32 -11.68 14.28
N ILE A 357 15.32 -10.89 13.87
CA ILE A 357 13.95 -10.98 14.38
C ILE A 357 13.29 -12.29 13.93
N ARG A 358 13.35 -12.64 12.64
CA ARG A 358 12.78 -13.87 12.08
C ARG A 358 13.37 -15.12 12.75
N ASP A 359 14.68 -15.13 12.95
CA ASP A 359 15.46 -16.27 13.45
C ASP A 359 15.53 -16.29 15.00
N SER A 360 14.89 -15.33 15.67
CA SER A 360 14.76 -15.32 17.12
C SER A 360 13.98 -16.54 17.62
N LYS A 361 14.38 -17.06 18.80
CA LYS A 361 13.71 -18.20 19.45
C LYS A 361 12.19 -17.99 19.58
N MET A 362 11.76 -16.75 19.86
CA MET A 362 10.36 -16.40 19.99
C MET A 362 9.61 -16.56 18.67
N MET A 363 10.12 -15.99 17.57
CA MET A 363 9.48 -16.09 16.27
C MET A 363 9.50 -17.51 15.72
N THR A 364 10.62 -18.23 15.84
CA THR A 364 10.68 -19.64 15.43
C THR A 364 9.68 -20.50 16.21
N ALA A 365 9.55 -20.29 17.53
CA ALA A 365 8.57 -21.00 18.33
C ALA A 365 7.12 -20.64 17.96
N PHE A 366 6.85 -19.35 17.71
CA PHE A 366 5.53 -18.89 17.25
C PHE A 366 5.17 -19.53 15.91
N THR A 367 6.05 -19.45 14.90
CA THR A 367 5.81 -20.04 13.58
C THR A 367 5.63 -21.55 13.64
N ARG A 368 6.38 -22.25 14.52
CA ARG A 368 6.19 -23.69 14.73
C ARG A 368 4.82 -24.01 15.35
N ARG A 369 4.42 -23.27 16.38
CA ARG A 369 3.11 -23.45 17.05
C ARG A 369 1.95 -23.15 16.11
N MET A 370 2.05 -22.14 15.26
CA MET A 370 1.01 -21.79 14.29
C MET A 370 0.79 -22.85 13.18
N ARG A 371 1.58 -23.94 13.15
CA ARG A 371 1.33 -25.11 12.28
C ARG A 371 0.50 -26.19 12.98
N ASP A 372 0.37 -26.13 14.30
CA ASP A 372 -0.38 -27.08 15.09
C ASP A 372 -1.88 -26.69 15.11
N PRO A 373 -2.80 -27.63 14.79
CA PRO A 373 -4.24 -27.36 14.75
C PRO A 373 -4.81 -26.71 16.02
N VAL A 374 -4.25 -27.00 17.20
CA VAL A 374 -4.74 -26.43 18.47
C VAL A 374 -4.54 -24.91 18.50
N TYR A 375 -3.38 -24.43 18.06
CA TYR A 375 -3.10 -22.99 18.02
C TYR A 375 -3.85 -22.30 16.87
N ILE A 376 -4.10 -23.00 15.76
CA ILE A 376 -4.96 -22.50 14.69
C ILE A 376 -6.38 -22.31 15.20
N LEU A 377 -6.93 -23.28 15.93
CA LEU A 377 -8.25 -23.19 16.55
C LEU A 377 -8.28 -22.05 17.58
N ALA A 378 -7.26 -21.93 18.44
CA ALA A 378 -7.16 -20.84 19.41
C ALA A 378 -7.11 -19.46 18.73
N ALA A 379 -6.38 -19.33 17.62
CA ALA A 379 -6.34 -18.10 16.82
C ALA A 379 -7.70 -17.80 16.16
N ALA A 380 -8.40 -18.82 15.65
CA ALA A 380 -9.74 -18.67 15.09
C ALA A 380 -10.76 -18.24 16.16
N ILE A 381 -10.69 -18.81 17.37
CA ILE A 381 -11.50 -18.40 18.52
C ILE A 381 -11.19 -16.95 18.91
N LEU A 382 -9.91 -16.57 19.00
CA LEU A 382 -9.52 -15.18 19.28
C LEU A 382 -10.09 -14.22 18.24
N VAL A 383 -9.98 -14.54 16.95
CA VAL A 383 -10.58 -13.74 15.87
C VAL A 383 -12.09 -13.63 16.01
N ALA A 384 -12.79 -14.74 16.29
CA ALA A 384 -14.24 -14.73 16.49
C ALA A 384 -14.65 -13.86 17.69
N LEU A 385 -13.88 -13.92 18.79
CA LEU A 385 -14.10 -13.07 19.96
C LEU A 385 -13.84 -11.59 19.65
N LEU A 386 -12.75 -11.27 18.97
CA LEU A 386 -12.44 -9.89 18.54
C LEU A 386 -13.55 -9.34 17.64
N PHE A 387 -14.09 -10.16 16.73
CA PHE A 387 -15.23 -9.78 15.89
C PHE A 387 -16.49 -9.55 16.73
N TYR A 388 -16.82 -10.47 17.63
CA TYR A 388 -17.99 -10.35 18.51
C TYR A 388 -17.94 -9.10 19.40
N VAL A 389 -16.79 -8.81 20.01
CA VAL A 389 -16.58 -7.59 20.81
C VAL A 389 -16.55 -6.34 19.93
N GLY A 390 -16.02 -6.43 18.70
CA GLY A 390 -16.07 -5.34 17.73
C GLY A 390 -17.51 -4.97 17.33
N MET A 391 -18.40 -5.96 17.20
CA MET A 391 -19.83 -5.73 16.95
C MET A 391 -20.52 -4.99 18.09
N SER A 392 -20.07 -5.17 19.34
CA SER A 392 -20.59 -4.41 20.49
C SER A 392 -19.95 -3.03 20.65
N ARG A 393 -19.13 -2.58 19.68
CA ARG A 393 -18.42 -1.30 19.68
C ARG A 393 -17.54 -1.07 20.93
N ASN A 394 -17.02 -2.15 21.51
CA ASN A 394 -16.07 -2.08 22.62
C ASN A 394 -14.63 -2.23 22.09
N TYR A 395 -14.16 -1.18 21.42
CA TYR A 395 -12.86 -1.15 20.74
C TYR A 395 -11.69 -1.21 21.72
N THR A 396 -11.86 -0.68 22.93
CA THR A 396 -10.87 -0.84 24.01
C THR A 396 -10.61 -2.32 24.31
N LEU A 397 -11.67 -3.12 24.49
CA LEU A 397 -11.52 -4.54 24.78
C LEU A 397 -10.91 -5.30 23.60
N VAL A 398 -11.28 -4.96 22.36
CA VAL A 398 -10.62 -5.49 21.15
C VAL A 398 -9.12 -5.23 21.20
N THR A 399 -8.70 -4.01 21.54
CA THR A 399 -7.28 -3.65 21.64
C THR A 399 -6.58 -4.38 22.79
N LEU A 400 -7.20 -4.49 23.97
CA LEU A 400 -6.68 -5.28 25.11
C LEU A 400 -6.42 -6.73 24.73
N MET A 401 -7.35 -7.35 24.02
CA MET A 401 -7.24 -8.73 23.56
C MET A 401 -6.12 -8.93 22.52
N ALA A 402 -5.74 -7.88 21.78
CA ALA A 402 -4.65 -7.91 20.82
C ALA A 402 -3.26 -7.66 21.44
N LEU A 403 -3.16 -7.02 22.61
CA LEU A 403 -1.88 -6.71 23.28
C LEU A 403 -0.96 -7.92 23.50
N PRO A 404 -1.46 -9.12 23.87
CA PRO A 404 -0.61 -10.31 23.99
C PRO A 404 0.10 -10.72 22.71
N LEU A 405 -0.33 -10.25 21.54
CA LEU A 405 0.38 -10.43 20.26
C LEU A 405 1.36 -9.28 19.98
N ILE A 406 0.95 -8.04 20.29
CA ILE A 406 1.71 -6.82 19.98
C ILE A 406 2.93 -6.67 20.91
N ILE A 407 2.76 -6.83 22.22
CA ILE A 407 3.82 -6.58 23.21
C ILE A 407 5.02 -7.52 23.01
N PRO A 408 4.86 -8.85 22.87
CA PRO A 408 6.00 -9.73 22.63
C PRO A 408 6.72 -9.40 21.33
N PHE A 409 5.99 -9.02 20.27
CA PHE A 409 6.58 -8.59 19.01
C PHE A 409 7.42 -7.31 19.19
N CYS A 410 6.93 -6.32 19.94
CA CYS A 410 7.69 -5.11 20.28
C CYS A 410 8.96 -5.44 21.07
N VAL A 411 8.86 -6.29 22.10
CA VAL A 411 10.02 -6.74 22.89
C VAL A 411 11.05 -7.42 22.00
N ASN A 412 10.61 -8.22 21.02
CA ASN A 412 11.49 -8.88 20.08
C ASN A 412 12.21 -7.90 19.15
N ILE A 413 11.52 -6.85 18.67
CA ILE A 413 12.14 -5.77 17.90
C ILE A 413 13.17 -5.02 18.75
N ILE A 414 12.89 -4.74 20.03
CA ILE A 414 13.88 -4.09 20.91
C ILE A 414 15.13 -4.96 21.06
N ARG A 415 14.96 -6.27 21.30
CA ARG A 415 16.08 -7.19 21.56
C ARG A 415 16.93 -7.50 20.33
N HIS A 416 16.30 -7.63 19.15
CA HIS A 416 16.96 -8.16 17.95
C HIS A 416 16.99 -7.20 16.77
N GLY A 417 16.30 -6.05 16.86
CA GLY A 417 16.17 -5.09 15.77
C GLY A 417 17.28 -4.04 15.69
N SER A 418 18.14 -3.92 16.71
CA SER A 418 19.26 -2.96 16.70
C SER A 418 20.27 -3.31 15.60
N SER A 419 20.59 -2.33 14.74
CA SER A 419 21.61 -2.47 13.70
C SER A 419 22.10 -1.09 13.25
N THR A 420 23.40 -0.97 12.95
CA THR A 420 23.99 0.25 12.37
C THR A 420 23.99 0.23 10.83
N LYS A 421 23.50 -0.85 10.22
CA LYS A 421 23.47 -1.02 8.77
C LYS A 421 22.38 -0.13 8.13
N PRO A 422 22.63 0.34 6.90
CA PRO A 422 21.66 1.11 6.12
C PRO A 422 20.42 0.26 5.77
N LEU A 423 19.30 0.92 5.45
CA LEU A 423 18.05 0.24 5.05
C LEU A 423 18.15 -0.52 3.72
N LEU A 424 18.96 0.01 2.80
CA LEU A 424 19.20 -0.57 1.48
C LEU A 424 20.68 -0.93 1.33
N ALA A 425 21.00 -2.09 0.75
CA ALA A 425 22.36 -2.48 0.39
C ALA A 425 22.95 -1.51 -0.67
N LYS A 426 24.26 -1.23 -0.64
CA LYS A 426 24.90 -0.21 -1.51
C LYS A 426 24.68 -0.43 -3.02
N GLY A 427 24.70 -1.68 -3.48
CA GLY A 427 24.58 -2.02 -4.91
C GLY A 427 23.16 -1.91 -5.50
N HIS A 428 22.13 -1.77 -4.68
CA HIS A 428 20.72 -1.85 -5.11
C HIS A 428 19.89 -0.65 -4.67
N ARG A 429 20.48 0.54 -4.49
CA ARG A 429 19.77 1.69 -3.89
C ARG A 429 18.99 2.56 -4.85
N VAL A 430 19.46 2.71 -6.09
CA VAL A 430 18.95 3.75 -7.00
C VAL A 430 17.49 3.50 -7.32
N THR A 431 17.13 2.30 -7.79
CA THR A 431 15.75 1.98 -8.15
C THR A 431 14.77 2.10 -6.98
N PRO A 432 15.02 1.47 -5.79
CA PRO A 432 14.11 1.65 -4.66
C PRO A 432 13.93 3.12 -4.26
N LEU A 433 15.00 3.93 -4.31
CA LEU A 433 14.92 5.35 -3.98
C LEU A 433 14.10 6.14 -5.01
N ILE A 434 14.23 5.85 -6.31
CA ILE A 434 13.42 6.51 -7.35
C ILE A 434 11.94 6.18 -7.14
N ILE A 435 11.60 4.90 -7.00
CA ILE A 435 10.21 4.46 -6.78
C ILE A 435 9.66 5.08 -5.50
N GLY A 436 10.43 5.01 -4.41
CA GLY A 436 10.08 5.62 -3.14
C GLY A 436 9.83 7.12 -3.26
N THR A 437 10.73 7.85 -3.94
CA THR A 437 10.62 9.30 -4.12
C THR A 437 9.38 9.68 -4.92
N ILE A 438 9.10 8.97 -6.01
CA ILE A 438 7.90 9.22 -6.84
C ILE A 438 6.64 9.06 -5.99
N VAL A 439 6.48 7.93 -5.30
CA VAL A 439 5.28 7.67 -4.49
C VAL A 439 5.17 8.64 -3.32
N THR A 440 6.28 8.92 -2.63
CA THR A 440 6.32 9.89 -1.52
C THR A 440 5.91 11.27 -2.00
N THR A 441 6.42 11.72 -3.15
CA THR A 441 6.11 13.03 -3.71
C THR A 441 4.66 13.12 -4.12
N LEU A 442 4.12 12.11 -4.83
CA LEU A 442 2.72 12.07 -5.22
C LEU A 442 1.80 12.13 -4.00
N PHE A 443 2.11 11.37 -2.96
CA PHE A 443 1.30 11.37 -1.75
C PHE A 443 1.42 12.68 -0.96
N PHE A 444 2.62 13.25 -0.89
CA PHE A 444 2.85 14.56 -0.28
C PHE A 444 2.03 15.64 -0.99
N LEU A 445 2.07 15.69 -2.33
CA LEU A 445 1.27 16.61 -3.14
C LEU A 445 -0.23 16.44 -2.87
N ASN A 446 -0.72 15.20 -2.82
CA ASN A 446 -2.11 14.93 -2.45
C ASN A 446 -2.47 15.50 -1.07
N CYS A 447 -1.61 15.37 -0.06
CA CYS A 447 -1.88 15.91 1.28
C CYS A 447 -1.80 17.45 1.33
N THR A 448 -1.12 18.10 0.37
CA THR A 448 -1.14 19.57 0.25
C THR A 448 -2.39 20.14 -0.42
N MET A 449 -3.19 19.32 -1.11
CA MET A 449 -4.36 19.76 -1.88
C MET A 449 -5.37 20.66 -1.12
N PRO A 450 -5.61 20.49 0.20
CA PRO A 450 -6.51 21.40 0.93
C PRO A 450 -6.05 22.85 0.87
N TYR A 451 -4.74 23.07 0.95
CA TYR A 451 -4.15 24.41 0.96
C TYR A 451 -4.09 25.06 -0.44
N TRP A 452 -4.23 24.25 -1.48
CA TRP A 452 -4.36 24.74 -2.85
C TRP A 452 -5.83 24.98 -3.23
N GLY A 453 -6.80 24.65 -2.37
CA GLY A 453 -8.22 24.78 -2.66
C GLY A 453 -8.74 23.73 -3.66
N LEU A 454 -8.07 22.58 -3.75
CA LEU A 454 -8.41 21.51 -4.71
C LEU A 454 -9.29 20.43 -4.11
N LYS A 455 -8.92 19.88 -2.94
CA LYS A 455 -9.54 18.68 -2.37
C LYS A 455 -9.29 18.65 -0.86
N SER A 456 -10.30 18.31 -0.06
CA SER A 456 -10.14 18.12 1.39
C SER A 456 -10.22 16.66 1.87
N ALA A 457 -10.87 15.74 1.14
CA ALA A 457 -10.90 14.32 1.53
C ALA A 457 -9.61 13.56 1.20
N GLN A 458 -9.31 12.49 1.95
CA GLN A 458 -8.15 11.62 1.72
C GLN A 458 -6.79 12.35 1.73
N THR A 459 -6.68 13.46 2.46
CA THR A 459 -5.47 14.30 2.53
C THR A 459 -4.69 14.08 3.82
N ILE A 460 -5.06 13.06 4.62
CA ILE A 460 -4.50 12.82 5.96
C ILE A 460 -4.91 13.90 6.98
N ASN A 461 -6.01 14.59 6.72
CA ASN A 461 -6.72 15.37 7.73
C ASN A 461 -7.33 14.43 8.81
N MET A 462 -6.51 13.99 9.77
CA MET A 462 -6.81 12.97 10.78
C MET A 462 -6.98 13.61 12.17
N PHE A 463 -8.22 13.82 12.61
CA PHE A 463 -8.54 14.38 13.93
C PHE A 463 -7.73 15.64 14.23
N SER A 464 -7.62 16.51 13.22
CA SER A 464 -6.73 17.65 13.30
C SER A 464 -7.46 18.94 13.61
N ASN A 465 -8.80 18.98 13.62
CA ASN A 465 -9.59 20.22 13.68
C ASN A 465 -9.34 21.19 12.49
N LEU A 466 -8.65 20.77 11.41
CA LEU A 466 -8.41 21.61 10.24
C LEU A 466 -9.69 21.93 9.49
N ARG A 467 -9.87 23.21 9.15
CA ARG A 467 -10.84 23.73 8.20
C ARG A 467 -10.17 24.71 7.26
N VAL A 468 -10.45 24.52 5.98
CA VAL A 468 -9.98 25.36 4.87
C VAL A 468 -11.12 25.72 3.91
N GLU A 469 -12.36 25.39 4.27
CA GLU A 469 -13.56 25.55 3.46
C GLU A 469 -14.40 26.79 3.83
N GLY A 470 -15.10 27.34 2.84
CA GLY A 470 -16.01 28.48 2.98
C GLY A 470 -15.30 29.78 3.29
N GLY A 471 -14.12 30.00 2.69
CA GLY A 471 -13.29 31.19 2.94
C GLY A 471 -12.64 31.24 4.34
N VAL A 472 -12.81 30.20 5.17
CA VAL A 472 -12.20 30.11 6.49
C VAL A 472 -11.00 29.18 6.45
N ASN A 473 -9.84 29.68 6.88
CA ASN A 473 -8.64 28.89 7.06
C ASN A 473 -8.10 29.05 8.48
N ASN A 474 -8.19 27.98 9.28
CA ASN A 474 -7.77 28.00 10.68
C ASN A 474 -6.30 27.57 10.90
N HIS A 475 -5.58 27.21 9.83
CA HIS A 475 -4.20 26.76 9.90
C HIS A 475 -3.25 27.93 10.16
N LEU A 476 -2.35 27.81 11.14
CA LEU A 476 -1.52 28.95 11.58
C LEU A 476 -0.45 29.36 10.55
N ILE A 477 0.10 28.40 9.80
CA ILE A 477 1.14 28.66 8.78
C ILE A 477 0.53 29.08 7.43
N MET A 478 -0.58 28.44 7.02
CA MET A 478 -1.15 28.59 5.68
C MET A 478 -2.28 29.64 5.63
N LYS A 479 -2.57 30.33 6.74
CA LYS A 479 -3.71 31.26 6.91
C LYS A 479 -3.84 32.32 5.80
N HIS A 480 -2.70 32.84 5.34
CA HIS A 480 -2.63 33.99 4.44
C HIS A 480 -2.30 33.60 2.99
N ILE A 481 -2.22 32.30 2.68
CA ILE A 481 -1.92 31.85 1.33
C ILE A 481 -3.25 31.76 0.58
N SER A 482 -3.42 32.65 -0.40
CA SER A 482 -4.53 32.57 -1.34
C SER A 482 -4.40 31.27 -2.14
N ALA A 483 -5.38 30.38 -2.00
CA ALA A 483 -5.47 29.18 -2.80
C ALA A 483 -5.68 29.57 -4.27
N PRO A 484 -4.93 28.98 -5.22
CA PRO A 484 -5.12 29.26 -6.64
C PRO A 484 -6.39 28.62 -7.22
N PHE A 485 -7.00 27.66 -6.53
CA PHE A 485 -8.24 27.02 -6.92
C PHE A 485 -9.34 27.33 -5.90
N GLY A 486 -10.57 27.59 -6.38
CA GLY A 486 -11.70 28.02 -5.55
C GLY A 486 -12.69 26.91 -5.17
N TYR A 487 -12.35 25.62 -5.30
CA TYR A 487 -13.33 24.56 -5.02
C TYR A 487 -13.79 24.57 -3.56
N LEU A 488 -12.88 24.86 -2.62
CA LEU A 488 -13.19 24.85 -1.18
C LEU A 488 -13.92 26.10 -0.70
N ASP A 489 -13.92 27.18 -1.50
CA ASP A 489 -14.58 28.44 -1.12
C ASP A 489 -16.10 28.34 -1.29
N ASP A 490 -16.55 27.55 -2.25
CA ASP A 490 -17.96 27.39 -2.59
C ASP A 490 -18.64 26.28 -1.77
N VAL A 491 -19.22 26.68 -0.64
CA VAL A 491 -19.88 25.79 0.31
C VAL A 491 -21.37 26.09 0.40
N VAL A 492 -22.18 25.03 0.36
CA VAL A 492 -23.63 25.08 0.51
C VAL A 492 -24.08 24.47 1.83
N THR A 493 -25.16 25.01 2.39
CA THR A 493 -25.86 24.42 3.54
C THR A 493 -27.14 23.76 3.05
N ILE A 494 -27.36 22.49 3.37
CA ILE A 494 -28.54 21.75 2.93
C ILE A 494 -29.65 21.94 3.96
N GLU A 495 -30.75 22.55 3.56
CA GLU A 495 -31.91 22.82 4.43
C GLU A 495 -32.91 21.66 4.43
N LYS A 496 -33.06 20.99 3.27
CA LYS A 496 -34.03 19.91 3.08
C LYS A 496 -33.62 18.99 1.94
N ALA A 497 -33.90 17.69 2.06
CA ALA A 497 -33.85 16.76 0.94
C ALA A 497 -35.08 15.86 0.88
N GLN A 498 -35.48 15.48 -0.33
CA GLN A 498 -36.61 14.60 -0.62
C GLN A 498 -36.21 13.53 -1.64
N GLY A 499 -36.65 12.29 -1.42
CA GLY A 499 -36.42 11.15 -2.32
C GLY A 499 -35.84 9.91 -1.63
N PRO A 500 -35.59 8.81 -2.38
CA PRO A 500 -35.13 7.53 -1.84
C PRO A 500 -33.77 7.56 -1.12
N GLN A 501 -33.02 8.66 -1.24
CA GLN A 501 -31.75 8.90 -0.53
C GLN A 501 -31.77 10.17 0.34
N ALA A 502 -32.96 10.65 0.72
CA ALA A 502 -33.09 11.85 1.56
C ALA A 502 -32.46 11.70 2.95
N ASN A 503 -32.23 10.48 3.46
CA ASN A 503 -31.56 10.23 4.74
C ASN A 503 -30.13 10.79 4.84
N ILE A 504 -29.55 11.20 3.71
CA ILE A 504 -28.31 11.99 3.72
C ILE A 504 -28.50 13.30 4.51
N THR A 505 -29.74 13.79 4.68
CA THR A 505 -30.12 14.98 5.49
C THR A 505 -30.43 14.76 6.96
N THR A 506 -30.68 13.54 7.41
CA THR A 506 -31.02 13.31 8.83
C THR A 506 -29.82 13.43 9.78
N GLU A 507 -28.58 13.46 9.26
CA GLU A 507 -27.36 13.82 10.01
C GLU A 507 -26.89 15.28 9.71
N LEU A 508 -27.64 16.05 8.91
CA LEU A 508 -27.21 17.35 8.34
C LEU A 508 -27.63 18.59 9.12
N ASP A 509 -28.21 18.47 10.32
CA ASP A 509 -28.31 19.65 11.19
C ASP A 509 -26.86 20.14 11.44
N GLN A 510 -26.53 21.31 10.89
CA GLN A 510 -25.28 22.07 11.12
C GLN A 510 -24.04 21.72 10.26
N HIS A 511 -24.16 20.91 9.19
CA HIS A 511 -23.02 20.57 8.31
C HIS A 511 -23.19 21.10 6.87
N GLY A 512 -22.16 21.80 6.37
CA GLY A 512 -22.04 22.25 4.98
C GLY A 512 -21.40 21.22 4.05
N MET A 513 -21.56 21.42 2.75
CA MET A 513 -20.96 20.60 1.69
C MET A 513 -20.35 21.51 0.63
N VAL A 514 -19.20 21.13 0.07
CA VAL A 514 -18.67 21.82 -1.11
C VAL A 514 -19.66 21.66 -2.27
N TYR A 515 -19.97 22.75 -2.98
CA TYR A 515 -20.98 22.77 -4.04
C TYR A 515 -20.70 21.74 -5.15
N TYR A 516 -19.43 21.56 -5.52
CA TYR A 516 -19.00 20.51 -6.44
C TYR A 516 -19.49 19.11 -6.01
N ASP A 517 -19.38 18.82 -4.71
CA ASP A 517 -19.77 17.53 -4.13
C ASP A 517 -21.30 17.37 -4.06
N LEU A 518 -22.04 18.48 -3.89
CA LEU A 518 -23.51 18.48 -4.05
C LEU A 518 -23.91 18.12 -5.48
N LEU A 519 -23.32 18.79 -6.48
CA LEU A 519 -23.58 18.52 -7.89
C LEU A 519 -23.25 17.07 -8.24
N ALA A 520 -22.10 16.56 -7.78
CA ALA A 520 -21.70 15.18 -7.99
C ALA A 520 -22.73 14.20 -7.40
N HIS A 521 -23.22 14.50 -6.19
CA HIS A 521 -24.21 13.66 -5.52
C HIS A 521 -25.57 13.66 -6.23
N LEU A 522 -26.04 14.81 -6.72
CA LEU A 522 -27.27 14.92 -7.52
C LEU A 522 -27.12 14.23 -8.88
N SER A 523 -25.97 14.35 -9.54
CA SER A 523 -25.69 13.68 -10.81
C SER A 523 -25.77 12.15 -10.69
N ASP A 524 -25.34 11.59 -9.56
CA ASP A 524 -25.39 10.14 -9.32
C ASP A 524 -26.78 9.69 -8.83
N ASN A 525 -27.63 10.62 -8.37
CA ASN A 525 -28.95 10.37 -7.81
C ASN A 525 -30.00 11.32 -8.43
N PRO A 526 -30.39 11.11 -9.69
CA PRO A 526 -31.22 12.07 -10.44
C PRO A 526 -32.62 12.30 -9.86
N ASN A 527 -33.11 11.39 -9.01
CA ASN A 527 -34.40 11.49 -8.33
C ASN A 527 -34.34 12.25 -6.99
N LEU A 528 -33.15 12.66 -6.54
CA LEU A 528 -32.98 13.43 -5.31
C LEU A 528 -33.31 14.90 -5.58
N VAL A 529 -34.11 15.48 -4.70
CA VAL A 529 -34.48 16.90 -4.73
C VAL A 529 -34.01 17.54 -3.44
N VAL A 530 -33.30 18.66 -3.54
CA VAL A 530 -32.69 19.35 -2.39
C VAL A 530 -33.05 20.83 -2.36
N THR A 531 -33.22 21.37 -1.16
CA THR A 531 -33.22 22.81 -0.91
C THR A 531 -31.93 23.16 -0.20
N TYR A 532 -31.19 24.14 -0.71
CA TYR A 532 -29.91 24.54 -0.14
C TYR A 532 -29.70 26.06 -0.17
N THR A 533 -28.87 26.53 0.75
CA THR A 533 -28.42 27.92 0.83
C THR A 533 -27.00 28.01 0.28
N ARG A 534 -26.77 28.89 -0.70
CA ARG A 534 -25.46 29.21 -1.30
C ARG A 534 -25.32 30.72 -1.38
N ASP A 535 -24.24 31.28 -0.85
CA ASP A 535 -24.00 32.74 -0.78
C ASP A 535 -25.19 33.54 -0.21
N GLY A 536 -25.86 33.00 0.81
CA GLY A 536 -27.02 33.61 1.45
C GLY A 536 -28.31 33.59 0.63
N LYS A 537 -28.31 32.99 -0.57
CA LYS A 537 -29.51 32.76 -1.39
C LYS A 537 -30.01 31.34 -1.22
N ILE A 538 -31.33 31.20 -1.09
CA ILE A 538 -32.00 29.91 -0.97
C ILE A 538 -32.41 29.43 -2.37
N TYR A 539 -32.04 28.19 -2.67
CA TYR A 539 -32.38 27.47 -3.90
C TYR A 539 -33.32 26.32 -3.54
N GLU A 540 -34.60 26.46 -3.87
CA GLU A 540 -35.64 25.51 -3.45
C GLU A 540 -35.89 24.42 -4.47
N ASN A 541 -36.10 23.19 -3.99
CA ASN A 541 -36.53 22.03 -4.78
C ASN A 541 -35.65 21.75 -6.03
N MET A 542 -34.35 21.94 -5.89
CA MET A 542 -33.39 21.72 -6.96
C MET A 542 -33.13 20.22 -7.19
N SER A 543 -33.20 19.80 -8.45
CA SER A 543 -32.90 18.44 -8.89
C SER A 543 -31.72 18.42 -9.86
N ALA A 544 -31.20 17.24 -10.17
CA ALA A 544 -30.15 17.08 -11.18
C ALA A 544 -30.54 17.66 -12.56
N ALA A 545 -31.83 17.59 -12.92
CA ALA A 545 -32.32 18.15 -14.18
C ALA A 545 -32.34 19.69 -14.17
N MET A 546 -32.65 20.30 -13.02
CA MET A 546 -32.66 21.78 -12.88
C MET A 546 -31.25 22.36 -12.85
N LEU A 547 -30.27 21.60 -12.34
CA LEU A 547 -28.86 21.97 -12.28
C LEU A 547 -28.03 21.33 -13.40
N ALA A 548 -28.65 20.95 -14.52
CA ALA A 548 -27.99 20.23 -15.60
C ALA A 548 -26.82 21.03 -16.22
N ASP A 549 -27.00 22.35 -16.35
CA ASP A 549 -25.98 23.26 -16.88
C ASP A 549 -24.76 23.31 -15.94
N ASP A 550 -25.00 23.52 -14.64
CA ASP A 550 -23.95 23.50 -13.62
C ASP A 550 -23.21 22.16 -13.57
N ILE A 551 -23.95 21.04 -13.66
CA ILE A 551 -23.38 19.69 -13.72
C ILE A 551 -22.48 19.54 -14.94
N GLN A 552 -22.93 19.98 -16.12
CA GLN A 552 -22.19 19.84 -17.37
C GLN A 552 -20.91 20.69 -17.40
N HIS A 553 -20.95 21.89 -16.81
CA HIS A 553 -19.83 22.83 -16.82
C HIS A 553 -18.85 22.66 -15.65
N THR A 554 -19.31 22.14 -14.52
CA THR A 554 -18.50 22.04 -13.29
C THR A 554 -17.92 20.66 -13.06
N LEU A 555 -18.68 19.59 -13.34
CA LEU A 555 -18.26 18.24 -12.96
C LEU A 555 -17.26 17.62 -13.93
N HIS A 556 -16.25 16.99 -13.35
CA HIS A 556 -15.35 16.10 -14.09
C HIS A 556 -16.03 14.76 -14.42
N PRO A 557 -15.47 13.97 -15.35
CA PRO A 557 -15.96 12.63 -15.65
C PRO A 557 -16.08 11.75 -14.39
N ALA A 558 -17.06 10.84 -14.38
CA ALA A 558 -17.39 10.03 -13.20
C ALA A 558 -16.19 9.25 -12.62
N TRP A 559 -15.25 8.78 -13.46
CA TRP A 559 -14.05 8.09 -12.99
C TRP A 559 -13.11 8.99 -12.18
N PHE A 560 -13.06 10.28 -12.49
CA PHE A 560 -12.22 11.27 -11.79
C PHE A 560 -12.86 11.67 -10.46
N ARG A 561 -14.19 11.87 -10.44
CA ARG A 561 -14.96 12.20 -9.23
C ARG A 561 -14.80 11.18 -8.10
N LYS A 562 -14.48 9.92 -8.42
CA LYS A 562 -14.17 8.88 -7.43
C LYS A 562 -12.93 9.19 -6.56
N TRP A 563 -12.03 10.04 -7.05
CA TRP A 563 -10.75 10.38 -6.43
C TRP A 563 -10.61 11.87 -6.12
N PHE A 564 -11.59 12.68 -6.53
CA PHE A 564 -11.64 14.12 -6.35
C PHE A 564 -12.99 14.49 -5.72
N HIS A 565 -12.98 14.51 -4.39
CA HIS A 565 -14.15 14.67 -3.51
C HIS A 565 -13.72 15.31 -2.20
N PHE A 566 -14.69 15.79 -1.43
CA PHE A 566 -14.46 16.71 -0.32
C PHE A 566 -14.92 16.11 1.02
N GLN A 567 -14.37 16.62 2.12
CA GLN A 567 -14.92 16.32 3.44
C GLN A 567 -16.18 17.15 3.68
N ARG A 568 -17.08 16.62 4.52
CA ARG A 568 -18.18 17.42 5.05
C ARG A 568 -17.60 18.55 5.90
N VAL A 569 -18.21 19.73 5.83
CA VAL A 569 -17.72 20.94 6.49
C VAL A 569 -18.55 21.17 7.74
N ASN A 570 -17.91 21.28 8.90
CA ASN A 570 -18.58 21.82 10.08
C ASN A 570 -18.51 23.35 10.01
N LEU A 571 -19.67 23.99 9.81
CA LEU A 571 -19.77 25.45 9.66
C LEU A 571 -19.78 26.19 11.00
N LYS A 572 -19.90 25.48 12.13
CA LYS A 572 -19.93 26.07 13.47
C LYS A 572 -18.52 26.37 13.97
N GLU A 573 -18.35 27.56 14.54
CA GLU A 573 -17.14 27.96 15.24
C GLU A 573 -17.37 28.00 16.77
N PRO A 574 -16.40 27.57 17.58
CA PRO A 574 -15.12 26.95 17.18
C PRO A 574 -15.30 25.50 16.69
N ILE A 575 -14.40 25.04 15.81
CA ILE A 575 -14.47 23.68 15.23
C ILE A 575 -14.19 22.64 16.31
N THR A 576 -15.23 21.95 16.74
CA THR A 576 -15.12 20.82 17.66
C THR A 576 -14.66 19.56 16.94
N CYS A 577 -14.02 18.64 17.66
CA CYS A 577 -13.74 17.32 17.11
C CYS A 577 -15.07 16.61 16.77
N ALA A 578 -15.28 16.30 15.48
CA ALA A 578 -16.48 15.61 15.02
C ALA A 578 -16.33 14.09 15.19
N TYR A 579 -17.35 13.47 15.77
CA TYR A 579 -17.43 12.02 16.00
C TYR A 579 -17.55 11.24 14.69
#